data_AF-A0AA38GWX3-F1
#
_entry.id   AF-A0AA38GWX3-F1
#
_cell.length_a   1.000
_cell.length_b   1.000
_cell.length_c   1.000
_cell.angle_alpha   90.00
_cell.angle_beta   90.00
_cell.angle_gamma   90.00
#
_symmetry.space_group_name_H-M   'P 1'
#
loop_
_entity.id
_entity.type
_entity.pdbx_description
1 polymer ?
#
loop_
_entity_poly.entity_id
_entity_poly.type
_entity_poly.pdbx_seq_one_letter_code
_entity_poly.pdbx_strand_id
1 'polypeptide(L)' 'CKRFNEVGMQPMVLLKASTSVFAIEATRWSEGSHRFLRKCVDAGNVEACYTLDMIRFYCL' A
#
# COMPACT_ATOMS: atom_id res chain seq x y z
N CYS A 1 -11.12 0.82 14.38
CA CYS A 1 -12.50 0.31 14.31
C CYS A 1 -12.55 -0.86 13.33
N LYS A 2 -13.02 -2.06 13.75
CA LYS A 2 -12.99 -3.28 12.91
C LYS A 2 -13.73 -3.11 11.58
N ARG A 3 -14.95 -2.54 11.61
CA ARG A 3 -15.78 -2.27 10.42
C ARG A 3 -15.11 -1.35 9.42
N PHE A 4 -14.45 -0.29 9.89
CA PHE A 4 -13.72 0.62 9.01
C PHE A 4 -12.55 -0.09 8.32
N ASN A 5 -11.84 -0.95 9.06
CA ASN A 5 -10.74 -1.73 8.49
C ASN A 5 -11.23 -2.73 7.43
N GLU A 6 -12.37 -3.39 7.66
CA GLU A 6 -12.98 -4.29 6.68
C GLU A 6 -13.33 -3.56 5.36
N VAL A 7 -13.97 -2.39 5.46
CA VAL A 7 -14.30 -1.58 4.27
C VAL A 7 -13.03 -1.05 3.60
N GLY A 8 -12.04 -0.60 4.37
CA GLY A 8 -10.76 -0.11 3.85
C GLY A 8 -9.95 -1.17 3.09
N MET A 9 -10.23 -2.45 3.33
CA MET A 9 -9.56 -3.58 2.67
C MET A 9 -10.34 -4.11 1.46
N GLN A 10 -11.46 -3.48 1.07
CA GLN A 10 -12.16 -3.87 -0.15
C GLN A 10 -11.35 -3.50 -1.41
N PRO A 11 -11.32 -4.36 -2.45
CA PRO A 11 -10.52 -4.12 -3.65
C PRO A 11 -10.75 -2.76 -4.30
N MET A 12 -12.00 -2.27 -4.37
CA MET A 12 -12.32 -0.96 -4.94
C MET A 12 -11.72 0.21 -4.16
N VAL A 13 -11.56 0.08 -2.84
CA VAL A 13 -10.92 1.10 -2.00
C VAL A 13 -9.41 1.06 -2.20
N LEU A 14 -8.82 -0.14 -2.21
CA LEU A 14 -7.39 -0.33 -2.42
C LEU A 14 -6.94 0.15 -3.82
N LEU A 15 -7.73 -0.16 -4.85
CA LEU A 15 -7.52 0.32 -6.23
C LEU A 15 -7.46 1.85 -6.30
N LYS A 16 -8.25 2.56 -5.48
CA LYS A 16 -8.35 4.02 -5.46
C LYS A 16 -7.59 4.68 -4.30
N ALA A 17 -6.77 3.92 -3.56
CA ALA A 17 -5.97 4.48 -2.48
C ALA A 17 -5.03 5.56 -3.03
N SER A 18 -5.00 6.72 -2.39
CA SER A 18 -4.16 7.85 -2.79
C SER A 18 -2.69 7.64 -2.44
N THR A 19 -1.80 8.40 -3.08
CA THR A 19 -0.36 8.39 -2.77
C THR A 19 -0.05 8.72 -1.30
N SER A 20 -0.89 9.53 -0.65
CA SER A 20 -0.75 9.85 0.78
C SER A 20 -0.76 8.64 1.70
N VAL A 21 -1.40 7.53 1.30
CA VAL A 21 -1.41 6.30 2.11
C VAL A 21 -0.06 5.55 2.05
N PHE A 22 0.80 5.88 1.08
CA PHE A 22 2.12 5.29 0.90
C PHE A 22 3.26 6.19 1.39
N ALA A 23 2.96 7.41 1.85
CA ALA A 23 3.92 8.36 2.39
C ALA A 23 4.38 7.98 3.82
N ILE A 24 4.97 6.80 3.96
CA ILE A 24 5.48 6.26 5.21
C ILE A 24 6.99 6.47 5.25
N GLU A 25 7.48 7.09 6.33
CA GLU A 25 8.93 7.23 6.55
C GLU A 25 9.61 5.85 6.55
N ALA A 26 10.78 5.76 5.92
CA ALA A 26 11.52 4.49 5.83
C ALA A 26 11.79 3.87 7.20
N THR A 27 12.05 4.69 8.23
CA THR A 27 12.27 4.27 9.62
C THR A 27 11.00 3.71 10.30
N ARG A 28 9.82 4.07 9.79
CA ARG A 28 8.51 3.60 10.27
C ARG A 28 7.93 2.51 9.37
N TRP A 29 8.69 2.07 8.37
CA TRP A 29 8.30 0.97 7.52
C TRP A 29 8.18 -0.31 8.34
N SER A 30 7.11 -1.06 8.10
CA SER A 30 6.81 -2.29 8.83
C SER A 30 6.29 -3.35 7.88
N GLU A 31 6.30 -4.61 8.31
CA GLU A 31 5.68 -5.72 7.61
C GLU A 31 4.19 -5.46 7.32
N GLY A 32 3.49 -4.74 8.21
CA GLY A 32 2.10 -4.33 7.98
C GLY A 32 1.97 -3.36 6.81
N SER A 33 2.84 -2.35 6.75
CA SER A 33 2.91 -1.37 5.67
C SER A 33 3.23 -2.05 4.34
N HIS A 34 4.19 -2.98 4.32
CA HIS A 34 4.56 -3.73 3.14
C HIS A 34 3.41 -4.61 2.63
N ARG A 35 2.72 -5.34 3.51
CA ARG A 35 1.54 -6.14 3.14
C ARG A 35 0.39 -5.28 2.64
N PHE A 36 0.16 -4.11 3.23
CA PHE A 36 -0.87 -3.19 2.74
C PHE A 36 -0.54 -2.69 1.33
N LEU A 37 0.71 -2.25 1.09
CA LEU A 37 1.17 -1.82 -0.23
C LEU A 37 1.00 -2.95 -1.27
N ARG A 38 1.39 -4.18 -0.91
CA ARG A 38 1.19 -5.37 -1.77
C ARG A 38 -0.28 -5.57 -2.15
N LYS A 39 -1.20 -5.45 -1.19
CA LYS A 39 -2.64 -5.59 -1.47
C LYS A 39 -3.15 -4.51 -2.43
N CYS A 40 -2.63 -3.28 -2.35
CA CYS A 40 -2.96 -2.24 -3.31
C CYS A 40 -2.44 -2.58 -4.71
N VAL A 41 -1.22 -3.13 -4.83
CA VAL A 41 -0.68 -3.65 -6.09
C VAL A 41 -1.56 -4.74 -6.67
N ASP A 42 -1.93 -5.74 -5.86
CA ASP A 42 -2.78 -6.86 -6.29
C ASP A 42 -4.18 -6.40 -6.71
N ALA A 43 -4.66 -5.27 -6.15
CA ALA A 43 -5.92 -4.62 -6.53
C ALA A 43 -5.80 -3.74 -7.80
N GLY A 44 -4.61 -3.58 -8.37
CA GLY A 44 -4.36 -2.80 -9.59
C GLY A 44 -4.07 -1.31 -9.37
N ASN A 45 -3.66 -0.90 -8.17
CA ASN A 45 -3.31 0.50 -7.89
C ASN A 45 -1.94 0.85 -8.51
N VAL A 46 -1.93 1.78 -9.47
CA VAL A 46 -0.72 2.18 -10.21
C VAL A 46 0.33 2.84 -9.32
N GLU A 47 -0.09 3.68 -8.37
CA GLU A 47 0.81 4.36 -7.43
C GLU A 47 1.47 3.37 -6.48
N ALA A 48 0.73 2.33 -6.09
CA ALA A 48 1.26 1.24 -5.27
C ALA A 48 2.29 0.42 -6.04
N CYS A 49 2.03 0.11 -7.32
CA CYS A 49 2.99 -0.60 -8.18
C CYS A 49 4.28 0.19 -8.31
N TYR A 50 4.17 1.47 -8.67
CA TYR A 50 5.32 2.36 -8.77
C TYR A 50 6.12 2.41 -7.47
N THR A 51 5.46 2.64 -6.34
CA THR A 51 6.12 2.72 -5.03
C THR A 51 6.82 1.42 -4.65
N LEU A 52 6.18 0.27 -4.88
CA LEU A 52 6.77 -1.02 -4.56
C LEU A 52 7.99 -1.31 -5.42
N ASP A 53 7.93 -1.02 -6.72
CA ASP A 53 9.04 -1.26 -7.63
C ASP A 53 10.20 -0.31 -7.33
N MET A 54 9.92 0.94 -6.90
CA MET A 54 10.96 1.83 -6.35
C MET A 54 11.65 1.22 -5.12
N ILE A 55 10.89 0.69 -4.17
CA ILE A 55 11.47 0.02 -2.99
C ILE A 55 12.34 -1.17 -3.42
N ARG A 56 11.87 -2.00 -4.36
CA ARG A 56 12.63 -3.15 -4.84
C ARG A 56 13.89 -2.75 -5.60
N PHE A 57 13.84 -1.67 -6.37
CA PHE A 57 14.97 -1.20 -7.15
C PHE A 57 16.08 -0.60 -6.27
N TYR A 58 15.72 0.12 -5.21
CA TYR A 58 16.70 0.81 -4.36
C TYR A 58 17.10 0.05 -3.09
N CYS A 59 16.28 -0.90 -2.62
CA CYS A 59 16.47 -1.54 -1.32
C CYS A 59 16.67 -3.07 -1.36
N LEU A 60 16.56 -3.71 -2.52
CA LEU A 60 16.89 -5.12 -2.74
C LEU A 60 18.04 -5.26 -3.74
#